data_AF-A0A661ILI2-F1
#
_entry.id   AF-A0A661ILI2-F1
#
_cell.length_a   1.000
_cell.length_b   1.000
_cell.length_c   1.000
_cell.angle_alpha   90.00
_cell.angle_beta   90.00
_cell.angle_gamma   90.00
#
_symmetry.space_group_name_H-M   'P 1'
#
loop_
_entity.id
_entity.type
_entity.pdbx_description
1 polymer ?
#
loop_
_entity_poly.entity_id
_entity_poly.type
_entity_poly.pdbx_seq_one_letter_code
_entity_poly.pdbx_strand_id
1 'polypeptide(L)'
;MISEEKEKTNYVLRDAKLEFKKILKKYVLQFFSGKCTIKIYDNKTSNKVDALICKADKVNYNVYPTTGKPAFFARVKNADISDNDRKLANTILLELSYVNEFNCVRGNVYKRYNYDARYFVTYNDKISGKVKKVEKNIYKDKRYKTAFEVGISKWLGGVTIDKLIDELSRWSTRTYEGNKVPFGFLVNIKNDKTKYNMEGLIDFIEYLSTDTSGALFTDGMSSGLKLDYQGKVINYFTVKKQFLDKKPYTPISYSGFASMCREDEYKNNWVGIVLMKNGTIMIIKNQELILTKKNNKWYFVKSHLMKEIIFNFIKNSSALTDRSNINKMAEKLALLILDISYLRKGGCIGIVTDEMKNTLTDKYCNNDYLKNQNTKFKHLFIKSVTNYDEHKFLDIDRNLLQDLLSMDGALVMDANGSLICAGAIIKVDGGSDEGGRTAAAKQLGKFGLGIKISEDGNFSFYKKNVKNKVGYELVYESLK
;
A
#
# COMPACT_ATOMS: atom_id res chain seq x y z
N MET A 1 -12.11 -9.25 -49.87
CA MET A 1 -10.78 -8.60 -49.77
C MET A 1 -10.79 -7.26 -49.03
N ILE A 2 -11.21 -6.12 -49.60
CA ILE A 2 -11.15 -4.80 -48.90
C ILE A 2 -12.07 -4.73 -47.66
N SER A 3 -13.21 -5.42 -47.68
CA SER A 3 -14.13 -5.51 -46.53
C SER A 3 -13.56 -6.36 -45.39
N GLU A 4 -12.97 -7.52 -45.71
CA GLU A 4 -12.38 -8.47 -44.75
C GLU A 4 -11.11 -7.93 -44.07
N GLU A 5 -10.28 -7.17 -44.79
CA GLU A 5 -9.13 -6.49 -44.20
C GLU A 5 -9.56 -5.41 -43.20
N LYS A 6 -10.54 -4.56 -43.57
CA LYS A 6 -11.11 -3.57 -42.65
C LYS A 6 -11.74 -4.21 -41.42
N GLU A 7 -12.41 -5.35 -41.58
CA GLU A 7 -13.00 -6.08 -40.47
C GLU A 7 -11.93 -6.65 -39.53
N LYS A 8 -10.90 -7.30 -40.07
CA LYS A 8 -9.75 -7.81 -39.29
C LYS A 8 -9.01 -6.69 -38.54
N THR A 9 -8.78 -5.54 -39.17
CA THR A 9 -8.14 -4.38 -38.52
C THR A 9 -8.98 -3.86 -37.34
N ASN A 10 -10.32 -3.86 -37.46
CA ASN A 10 -11.21 -3.46 -36.38
C ASN A 10 -11.17 -4.42 -35.18
N TYR A 11 -11.06 -5.73 -35.42
CA TYR A 11 -10.92 -6.72 -34.34
C TYR A 11 -9.59 -6.59 -33.59
N VAL A 12 -8.48 -6.44 -34.31
CA VAL A 12 -7.13 -6.29 -33.71
C VAL A 12 -7.05 -5.04 -32.84
N LEU A 13 -7.61 -3.92 -33.30
CA LEU A 13 -7.64 -2.68 -32.52
C LEU A 13 -8.51 -2.81 -31.27
N ARG A 14 -9.67 -3.48 -31.37
CA ARG A 14 -10.56 -3.74 -30.23
C ARG A 14 -9.87 -4.57 -29.16
N ASP A 15 -9.19 -5.65 -29.53
CA ASP A 15 -8.52 -6.55 -28.59
C ASP A 15 -7.32 -5.88 -27.92
N ALA A 16 -6.56 -5.08 -28.66
CA ALA A 16 -5.48 -4.25 -28.11
C ALA A 16 -6.00 -3.26 -27.06
N LYS A 17 -7.13 -2.58 -27.33
CA LYS A 17 -7.80 -1.67 -26.37
C LYS A 17 -8.20 -2.42 -25.09
N LEU A 18 -8.75 -3.64 -25.22
CA LEU A 18 -9.16 -4.47 -24.08
C LEU A 18 -7.97 -4.96 -23.25
N GLU A 19 -6.92 -5.46 -23.90
CA GLU A 19 -5.67 -5.83 -23.24
C GLU A 19 -5.13 -4.65 -22.44
N PHE A 20 -4.99 -3.49 -23.08
CA PHE A 20 -4.39 -2.34 -22.44
C PHE A 20 -5.23 -1.82 -21.27
N LYS A 21 -6.57 -1.85 -21.37
CA LYS A 21 -7.46 -1.57 -20.23
C LYS A 21 -7.24 -2.53 -19.06
N LYS A 22 -7.04 -3.84 -19.33
CA LYS A 22 -6.71 -4.84 -18.30
C LYS A 22 -5.38 -4.52 -17.63
N ILE A 23 -4.34 -4.19 -18.41
CA ILE A 23 -3.01 -3.82 -17.90
C ILE A 23 -3.11 -2.60 -16.98
N LEU A 24 -3.75 -1.52 -17.44
CA LEU A 24 -3.89 -0.31 -16.65
C LEU A 24 -4.60 -0.59 -15.32
N LYS A 25 -5.73 -1.30 -15.36
CA LYS A 25 -6.50 -1.61 -14.15
C LYS A 25 -5.71 -2.45 -13.17
N LYS A 26 -4.94 -3.42 -13.65
CA LYS A 26 -4.23 -4.40 -12.82
C LYS A 26 -2.91 -3.87 -12.27
N TYR A 27 -2.16 -3.13 -13.08
CA TYR A 27 -0.77 -2.79 -12.75
C TYR A 27 -0.54 -1.31 -12.49
N VAL A 28 -1.34 -0.41 -13.07
CA VAL A 28 -1.03 1.03 -13.07
C VAL A 28 -1.99 1.85 -12.22
N LEU A 29 -3.30 1.57 -12.27
CA LEU A 29 -4.28 2.36 -11.53
C LEU A 29 -4.10 2.31 -10.02
N GLN A 30 -3.49 1.25 -9.50
CA GLN A 30 -3.13 1.13 -8.08
C GLN A 30 -2.18 2.23 -7.61
N PHE A 31 -1.40 2.89 -8.51
CA PHE A 31 -0.57 4.05 -8.17
C PHE A 31 -1.37 5.32 -7.97
N PHE A 32 -2.57 5.38 -8.53
CA PHE A 32 -3.41 6.58 -8.51
C PHE A 32 -4.45 6.52 -7.39
N SER A 33 -4.78 7.66 -6.79
CA SER A 33 -5.76 7.74 -5.70
C SER A 33 -7.21 7.60 -6.25
N GLY A 34 -8.09 6.99 -5.45
CA GLY A 34 -9.54 7.02 -5.68
C GLY A 34 -10.13 5.95 -6.62
N LYS A 35 -11.46 5.99 -6.75
CA LYS A 35 -12.23 5.10 -7.64
C LYS A 35 -12.05 5.52 -9.10
N CYS A 36 -11.11 4.85 -9.76
CA CYS A 36 -10.76 5.05 -11.16
C CYS A 36 -11.78 4.43 -12.14
N THR A 37 -12.41 5.24 -12.99
CA THR A 37 -13.27 4.82 -14.10
C THR A 37 -12.52 4.98 -15.42
N ILE A 38 -12.10 3.89 -16.06
CA ILE A 38 -11.43 3.94 -17.37
C ILE A 38 -12.47 4.13 -18.48
N LYS A 39 -12.42 5.27 -19.17
CA LYS A 39 -13.16 5.58 -20.41
C LYS A 39 -12.20 5.57 -21.60
N ILE A 40 -12.64 5.05 -22.73
CA ILE A 40 -11.91 5.14 -24.00
C ILE A 40 -12.55 6.27 -24.79
N TYR A 41 -11.76 7.21 -25.31
CA TYR A 41 -12.24 8.27 -26.19
C TYR A 41 -11.59 8.13 -27.56
N ASP A 42 -12.41 8.01 -28.60
CA ASP A 42 -11.94 8.08 -29.97
C ASP A 42 -11.64 9.55 -30.29
N ASN A 43 -10.36 9.88 -30.49
CA ASN A 43 -9.99 11.25 -30.82
C ASN A 43 -10.02 11.40 -32.34
N LYS A 44 -11.07 12.05 -32.88
CA LYS A 44 -11.29 12.24 -34.32
C LYS A 44 -10.26 13.13 -35.03
N THR A 45 -9.18 13.54 -34.36
CA THR A 45 -8.11 14.34 -34.98
C THR A 45 -6.96 13.42 -35.42
N SER A 46 -6.95 13.18 -36.73
CA SER A 46 -5.91 12.58 -37.58
C SER A 46 -4.71 11.87 -36.92
N ASN A 47 -4.57 10.58 -37.24
CA ASN A 47 -3.35 9.75 -37.13
C ASN A 47 -2.80 9.42 -35.73
N LYS A 48 -3.59 9.54 -34.65
CA LYS A 48 -3.17 9.08 -33.31
C LYS A 48 -4.15 8.07 -32.74
N VAL A 49 -3.61 6.95 -32.29
CA VAL A 49 -4.34 5.87 -31.61
C VAL A 49 -5.12 6.45 -30.43
N ASP A 50 -6.37 6.00 -30.27
CA ASP A 50 -7.35 6.51 -29.31
C ASP A 50 -6.82 6.60 -27.87
N ALA A 51 -7.21 7.67 -27.17
CA ALA A 51 -6.78 7.92 -25.80
C ALA A 51 -7.66 7.16 -24.80
N LEU A 52 -7.05 6.48 -23.83
CA LEU A 52 -7.74 5.94 -22.66
C LEU A 52 -7.72 6.97 -21.55
N ILE A 53 -8.85 7.61 -21.29
CA ILE A 53 -8.99 8.53 -20.17
C ILE A 53 -9.54 7.78 -18.97
N CYS A 54 -8.71 7.55 -17.94
CA CYS A 54 -9.21 7.18 -16.64
C CYS A 54 -9.70 8.42 -15.88
N LYS A 55 -10.87 8.36 -15.26
CA LYS A 55 -11.40 9.40 -14.35
C LYS A 55 -11.48 8.85 -12.93
N ALA A 56 -10.71 9.37 -11.99
CA ALA A 56 -10.84 9.03 -10.57
C ALA A 56 -11.23 10.26 -9.77
N ASP A 57 -12.40 10.26 -9.13
CA ASP A 57 -12.81 11.25 -8.11
C ASP A 57 -12.38 12.72 -8.42
N LYS A 58 -12.63 13.18 -9.66
CA LYS A 58 -12.30 14.51 -10.27
C LYS A 58 -10.97 14.65 -11.03
N VAL A 59 -10.09 13.65 -11.01
CA VAL A 59 -8.81 13.62 -11.75
C VAL A 59 -8.98 12.90 -13.10
N ASN A 60 -8.58 13.55 -14.20
CA ASN A 60 -8.51 12.95 -15.53
C ASN A 60 -7.07 12.47 -15.83
N TYR A 61 -6.86 11.15 -15.84
CA TYR A 61 -5.65 10.51 -16.34
C TYR A 61 -5.85 10.20 -17.81
N ASN A 62 -5.05 10.76 -18.71
CA ASN A 62 -5.15 10.39 -20.13
C ASN A 62 -3.96 9.51 -20.47
N VAL A 63 -4.22 8.24 -20.74
CA VAL A 63 -3.21 7.30 -21.17
C VAL A 63 -3.32 7.10 -22.68
N TYR A 64 -2.31 7.54 -23.40
CA TYR A 64 -2.23 7.47 -24.84
C TYR A 64 -1.34 6.29 -25.25
N PRO A 65 -1.79 5.34 -26.06
CA PRO A 65 -0.88 4.56 -26.88
C PRO A 65 0.08 5.48 -27.64
N THR A 66 1.39 5.17 -27.63
CA THR A 66 2.37 5.88 -28.46
C THR A 66 2.86 4.98 -29.58
N THR A 67 3.34 5.62 -30.65
CA THR A 67 3.96 4.97 -31.78
C THR A 67 5.43 4.60 -31.54
N GLY A 68 5.97 4.86 -30.34
CA GLY A 68 7.35 4.62 -29.93
C GLY A 68 7.47 3.68 -28.73
N LYS A 69 8.68 3.49 -28.21
CA LYS A 69 8.92 2.82 -26.92
C LYS A 69 8.93 3.90 -25.82
N PRO A 70 8.08 3.82 -24.78
CA PRO A 70 7.08 2.80 -24.50
C PRO A 70 5.84 2.89 -25.41
N ALA A 71 5.24 1.74 -25.74
CA ALA A 71 4.03 1.68 -26.59
C ALA A 71 2.82 2.44 -26.02
N PHE A 72 2.93 2.95 -24.79
CA PHE A 72 1.93 3.75 -24.11
C PHE A 72 2.58 4.85 -23.24
N PHE A 73 2.01 6.05 -23.28
CA PHE A 73 2.38 7.23 -22.51
C PHE A 73 1.18 7.72 -21.71
N ALA A 74 1.33 7.80 -20.39
CA ALA A 74 0.32 8.39 -19.52
C ALA A 74 0.58 9.90 -19.34
N ARG A 75 -0.32 10.74 -19.85
CA ARG A 75 -0.39 12.17 -19.50
C ARG A 75 -1.49 12.40 -18.47
N VAL A 76 -1.07 12.68 -17.26
CA VAL A 76 -1.93 13.15 -16.19
C VAL A 76 -2.27 14.61 -16.49
N LYS A 77 -3.56 14.98 -16.54
CA LYS A 77 -3.99 16.37 -16.78
C LYS A 77 -4.28 17.15 -15.50
N ASN A 78 -4.01 16.59 -14.33
CA ASN A 78 -4.19 17.27 -13.04
C ASN A 78 -2.88 17.34 -12.24
N ALA A 79 -2.74 18.38 -11.41
CA ALA A 79 -1.53 18.74 -10.67
C ALA A 79 -1.23 17.86 -9.43
N ASP A 80 -2.13 16.94 -9.06
CA ASP A 80 -2.10 16.27 -7.74
C ASP A 80 -1.28 14.97 -7.69
N ILE A 81 -0.59 14.58 -8.76
CA ILE A 81 0.25 13.37 -8.76
C ILE A 81 1.70 13.78 -8.56
N SER A 82 2.33 13.15 -7.56
CA SER A 82 3.75 13.36 -7.33
C SER A 82 4.57 12.97 -8.57
N ASP A 83 5.61 13.73 -8.88
CA ASP A 83 6.54 13.39 -9.96
C ASP A 83 7.11 11.97 -9.81
N ASN A 84 7.21 11.50 -8.56
CA ASN A 84 7.70 10.17 -8.21
C ASN A 84 6.73 9.06 -8.67
N ASP A 85 5.43 9.20 -8.39
CA ASP A 85 4.40 8.24 -8.85
C ASP A 85 4.28 8.23 -10.38
N ARG A 86 4.41 9.40 -11.01
CA ARG A 86 4.45 9.51 -12.48
C ARG A 86 5.64 8.76 -13.07
N LYS A 87 6.85 8.93 -12.49
CA LYS A 87 8.05 8.22 -12.92
C LYS A 87 7.88 6.71 -12.77
N LEU A 88 7.38 6.24 -11.62
CA LEU A 88 7.12 4.82 -11.37
C LEU A 88 6.14 4.22 -12.40
N ALA A 89 4.99 4.86 -12.60
CA ALA A 89 3.99 4.40 -13.56
C ALA A 89 4.56 4.32 -14.99
N ASN A 90 5.36 5.30 -15.40
CA ASN A 90 6.00 5.31 -16.72
C ASN A 90 7.03 4.19 -16.88
N THR A 91 7.88 3.96 -15.87
CA THR A 91 8.87 2.86 -15.91
C THR A 91 8.18 1.51 -16.02
N ILE A 92 7.10 1.28 -15.26
CA ILE A 92 6.33 0.03 -15.31
C ILE A 92 5.64 -0.15 -16.66
N LEU A 93 5.02 0.90 -17.19
CA LEU A 93 4.38 0.86 -18.51
C LEU A 93 5.39 0.53 -19.62
N LEU A 94 6.62 1.04 -19.52
CA LEU A 94 7.69 0.70 -20.45
C LEU A 94 8.02 -0.78 -20.45
N GLU A 95 8.20 -1.38 -19.28
CA GLU A 95 8.51 -2.81 -19.20
C GLU A 95 7.35 -3.68 -19.66
N LEU A 96 6.11 -3.33 -19.29
CA LEU A 96 4.91 -4.02 -19.76
C LEU A 96 4.79 -3.94 -21.29
N SER A 97 5.19 -2.83 -21.91
CA SER A 97 5.14 -2.67 -23.37
C SER A 97 6.01 -3.65 -24.14
N TYR A 98 7.07 -4.19 -23.53
CA TYR A 98 7.92 -5.20 -24.18
C TYR A 98 7.26 -6.58 -24.28
N VAL A 99 6.26 -6.86 -23.44
CA VAL A 99 5.58 -8.15 -23.33
C VAL A 99 4.12 -8.14 -23.77
N ASN A 100 3.60 -6.99 -24.23
CA ASN A 100 2.23 -6.87 -24.71
C ASN A 100 1.94 -7.74 -25.93
N GLU A 101 0.76 -8.36 -25.96
CA GLU A 101 0.30 -9.14 -27.12
C GLU A 101 0.19 -8.26 -28.35
N PHE A 102 -0.24 -7.02 -28.18
CA PHE A 102 -0.39 -6.04 -29.25
C PHE A 102 0.69 -4.94 -29.17
N ASN A 103 1.16 -4.49 -30.32
CA ASN A 103 2.09 -3.37 -30.44
C ASN A 103 1.56 -2.32 -31.41
N CYS A 104 2.04 -1.08 -31.26
CA CYS A 104 1.73 0.03 -32.17
C CYS A 104 3.01 0.52 -32.84
N VAL A 105 3.08 0.48 -34.16
CA VAL A 105 4.18 1.06 -34.94
C VAL A 105 3.60 2.01 -35.96
N ARG A 106 4.06 3.27 -35.93
CA ARG A 106 3.62 4.33 -36.86
C ARG A 106 2.09 4.49 -36.94
N GLY A 107 1.39 4.27 -35.82
CA GLY A 107 -0.06 4.43 -35.70
C GLY A 107 -0.87 3.16 -36.02
N ASN A 108 -0.21 2.11 -36.55
CA ASN A 108 -0.85 0.84 -36.86
C ASN A 108 -0.69 -0.16 -35.72
N VAL A 109 -1.79 -0.77 -35.30
CA VAL A 109 -1.82 -1.80 -34.25
C VAL A 109 -1.73 -3.17 -34.89
N TYR A 110 -0.82 -4.00 -34.42
CA TYR A 110 -0.68 -5.39 -34.87
C TYR A 110 -0.44 -6.33 -33.68
N LYS A 111 -0.78 -7.60 -33.89
CA LYS A 111 -0.52 -8.67 -32.94
C LYS A 111 0.96 -9.04 -33.01
N ARG A 112 1.70 -8.85 -31.91
CA ARG A 112 3.14 -9.13 -31.79
C ARG A 112 3.42 -10.53 -31.27
N TYR A 113 2.67 -10.97 -30.26
CA TYR A 113 2.83 -12.31 -29.69
C TYR A 113 1.54 -13.09 -29.85
N ASN A 114 1.64 -14.41 -30.00
CA ASN A 114 0.48 -15.28 -29.90
C ASN A 114 0.51 -16.03 -28.57
N TYR A 115 -0.40 -15.68 -27.67
CA TYR A 115 -0.53 -16.34 -26.38
C TYR A 115 -1.64 -17.42 -26.49
N ASP A 116 -1.32 -18.56 -27.10
CA ASP A 116 -2.33 -19.58 -27.47
C ASP A 116 -2.95 -20.37 -26.30
N ALA A 117 -2.34 -20.35 -25.10
CA ALA A 117 -2.82 -21.11 -23.94
C ALA A 117 -3.93 -20.37 -23.16
N ARG A 118 -5.11 -20.24 -23.75
CA ARG A 118 -6.29 -19.62 -23.13
C ARG A 118 -7.21 -20.66 -22.50
N TYR A 119 -7.62 -20.43 -21.26
CA TYR A 119 -8.67 -21.21 -20.60
C TYR A 119 -9.66 -20.28 -19.90
N PHE A 120 -10.87 -20.74 -19.64
CA PHE A 120 -11.91 -19.95 -19.02
C PHE A 120 -12.17 -20.44 -17.60
N VAL A 121 -12.20 -19.51 -16.65
CA VAL A 121 -12.63 -19.78 -15.28
C VAL A 121 -13.99 -19.15 -15.06
N THR A 122 -14.88 -19.94 -14.49
CA THR A 122 -16.24 -19.52 -14.17
C THR A 122 -16.34 -19.26 -12.68
N TYR A 123 -16.93 -18.13 -12.27
CA TYR A 123 -17.19 -17.85 -10.86
C TYR A 123 -18.55 -17.20 -10.66
N ASN A 124 -19.21 -17.60 -9.58
CA ASN A 124 -20.44 -16.98 -9.12
C ASN A 124 -20.10 -15.67 -8.41
N ASP A 125 -20.54 -14.56 -9.00
CA ASP A 125 -20.44 -13.27 -8.36
C ASP A 125 -21.42 -13.23 -7.18
N LYS A 126 -20.90 -13.39 -5.96
CA LYS A 126 -21.70 -13.42 -4.72
C LYS A 126 -22.58 -12.19 -4.52
N ILE A 127 -22.26 -11.07 -5.17
CA ILE A 127 -22.99 -9.81 -5.03
C ILE A 127 -24.14 -9.72 -6.05
N SER A 128 -23.97 -10.27 -7.26
CA SER A 128 -24.96 -10.14 -8.34
C SER A 128 -25.70 -11.44 -8.67
N GLY A 129 -25.31 -12.58 -8.08
CA GLY A 129 -25.84 -13.90 -8.39
C GLY A 129 -25.50 -14.41 -9.81
N LYS A 130 -24.78 -13.62 -10.61
CA LYS A 130 -24.47 -13.94 -12.01
C LYS A 130 -23.18 -14.75 -12.13
N VAL A 131 -23.24 -15.74 -13.01
CA VAL A 131 -22.08 -16.51 -13.46
C VAL A 131 -21.21 -15.61 -14.34
N LYS A 132 -19.98 -15.31 -13.91
CA LYS A 132 -18.97 -14.60 -14.71
C LYS A 132 -17.96 -15.59 -15.27
N LYS A 133 -17.80 -15.61 -16.60
CA LYS A 133 -16.75 -16.35 -17.30
C LYS A 133 -15.59 -15.41 -17.58
N VAL A 134 -14.39 -15.76 -17.12
CA VAL A 134 -13.19 -14.95 -17.31
C VAL A 134 -12.10 -15.78 -17.95
N GLU A 135 -11.65 -15.30 -19.10
CA GLU A 135 -10.50 -15.80 -19.83
C GLU A 135 -9.22 -15.56 -19.02
N LYS A 136 -8.43 -16.61 -18.84
CA LYS A 136 -7.10 -16.58 -18.25
C LYS A 136 -6.07 -17.12 -19.22
N ASN A 137 -4.86 -16.56 -19.13
CA ASN A 137 -3.69 -17.04 -19.83
C ASN A 137 -2.49 -17.00 -18.89
N ILE A 138 -2.07 -18.16 -18.39
CA ILE A 138 -1.04 -18.26 -17.34
C ILE A 138 0.30 -17.69 -17.80
N TYR A 139 0.71 -18.01 -19.03
CA TYR A 139 2.00 -17.57 -19.56
C TYR A 139 2.02 -16.05 -19.74
N LYS A 140 0.96 -15.49 -20.33
CA LYS A 140 0.78 -14.04 -20.47
C LYS A 140 0.76 -13.34 -19.10
N ASP A 141 0.01 -13.86 -18.13
CA ASP A 141 -0.04 -13.31 -16.77
C ASP A 141 1.32 -13.37 -16.06
N LYS A 142 2.11 -14.44 -16.26
CA LYS A 142 3.45 -14.56 -15.69
C LYS A 142 4.41 -13.54 -16.30
N ARG A 143 4.41 -13.38 -17.63
CA ARG A 143 5.24 -12.36 -18.30
C ARG A 143 4.91 -10.95 -17.84
N TYR A 144 3.63 -10.63 -17.65
CA TYR A 144 3.23 -9.33 -17.11
C TYR A 144 3.67 -9.11 -15.67
N LYS A 145 3.56 -10.13 -14.82
CA LYS A 145 4.06 -10.03 -13.44
C LYS A 145 5.57 -9.78 -13.41
N THR A 146 6.34 -10.51 -14.22
CA THR A 146 7.79 -10.30 -14.34
C THR A 146 8.12 -8.91 -14.85
N ALA A 147 7.49 -8.46 -15.95
CA ALA A 147 7.71 -7.12 -16.49
C ALA A 147 7.33 -6.02 -15.49
N PHE A 148 6.25 -6.22 -14.74
CA PHE A 148 5.85 -5.31 -13.65
C PHE A 148 6.92 -5.22 -12.55
N GLU A 149 7.45 -6.36 -12.10
CA GLU A 149 8.52 -6.41 -11.09
C GLU A 149 9.80 -5.75 -11.59
N VAL A 150 10.23 -6.04 -12.82
CA VAL A 150 11.38 -5.37 -13.46
C VAL A 150 11.16 -3.86 -13.55
N GLY A 151 9.93 -3.42 -13.83
CA GLY A 151 9.58 -1.99 -13.84
C GLY A 151 9.71 -1.33 -12.46
N ILE A 152 9.32 -2.03 -11.39
CA ILE A 152 9.56 -1.60 -10.00
C ILE A 152 11.07 -1.53 -9.74
N SER A 153 11.80 -2.60 -10.03
CA SER A 153 13.25 -2.70 -9.80
C SER A 153 14.01 -1.59 -10.52
N LYS A 154 13.70 -1.30 -11.79
CA LYS A 154 14.30 -0.20 -12.57
C LYS A 154 14.04 1.17 -11.96
N TRP A 155 12.85 1.41 -11.41
CA TRP A 155 12.55 2.67 -10.73
C TRP A 155 13.23 2.79 -9.36
N LEU A 156 13.49 1.67 -8.69
CA LEU A 156 14.15 1.64 -7.40
C LEU A 156 15.66 1.72 -7.49
N GLY A 157 16.30 1.11 -8.49
CA GLY A 157 17.77 1.04 -8.57
C GLY A 157 18.33 0.08 -9.63
N GLY A 158 17.48 -0.48 -10.50
CA GLY A 158 17.92 -1.33 -11.60
C GLY A 158 18.08 -2.80 -11.22
N VAL A 159 19.08 -3.43 -11.84
CA VAL A 159 19.30 -4.89 -11.83
C VAL A 159 19.61 -5.41 -10.43
N THR A 160 20.36 -4.65 -9.63
CA THR A 160 20.74 -5.05 -8.26
C THR A 160 19.52 -5.23 -7.36
N ILE A 161 18.55 -4.31 -7.45
CA ILE A 161 17.29 -4.41 -6.72
C ILE A 161 16.49 -5.63 -7.19
N ASP A 162 16.49 -5.91 -8.49
CA ASP A 162 15.81 -7.05 -9.08
C ASP A 162 16.36 -8.39 -8.55
N LYS A 163 17.69 -8.55 -8.63
CA LYS A 163 18.40 -9.71 -8.09
C LYS A 163 18.14 -9.91 -6.60
N LEU A 164 18.19 -8.82 -5.83
CA LEU A 164 17.95 -8.87 -4.39
C LEU A 164 16.51 -9.25 -4.05
N ILE A 165 15.52 -8.70 -4.78
CA ILE A 165 14.10 -9.07 -4.60
C ILE A 165 13.88 -10.55 -4.93
N ASP A 166 14.50 -11.07 -5.99
CA ASP A 166 14.38 -12.48 -6.36
C ASP A 166 14.98 -13.40 -5.28
N GLU A 167 16.18 -13.09 -4.81
CA GLU A 167 16.83 -13.86 -3.75
C GLU A 167 16.05 -13.78 -2.43
N LEU A 168 15.57 -12.60 -2.04
CA LEU A 168 14.69 -12.47 -0.87
C LEU A 168 13.35 -13.19 -1.05
N SER A 169 12.84 -13.29 -2.28
CA SER A 169 11.64 -14.07 -2.56
C SER A 169 11.90 -15.57 -2.35
N ARG A 170 13.09 -16.08 -2.70
CA ARG A 170 13.52 -17.44 -2.36
C ARG A 170 13.59 -17.62 -0.84
N TRP A 171 14.27 -16.71 -0.13
CA TRP A 171 14.40 -16.76 1.33
C TRP A 171 13.09 -16.61 2.09
N SER A 172 12.10 -15.93 1.53
CA SER A 172 10.76 -15.82 2.14
C SER A 172 10.10 -17.20 2.38
N THR A 173 10.46 -18.19 1.56
CA THR A 173 9.95 -19.57 1.65
C THR A 173 10.88 -20.52 2.41
N ARG A 174 12.16 -20.18 2.57
CA ARG A 174 13.17 -21.00 3.26
C ARG A 174 13.14 -20.81 4.77
N THR A 175 13.89 -21.66 5.46
CA THR A 175 14.20 -21.59 6.89
C THR A 175 15.68 -21.88 7.08
N TYR A 176 16.28 -21.26 8.10
CA TYR A 176 17.60 -21.61 8.60
C TYR A 176 17.41 -22.17 10.01
N GLU A 177 17.86 -23.40 10.27
CA GLU A 177 17.64 -24.10 11.55
C GLU A 177 16.16 -24.09 12.01
N GLY A 178 15.24 -24.30 11.06
CA GLY A 178 13.78 -24.28 11.31
C GLY A 178 13.17 -22.89 11.47
N ASN A 179 13.97 -21.82 11.52
CA ASN A 179 13.50 -20.46 11.72
C ASN A 179 13.44 -19.66 10.42
N LYS A 180 12.44 -18.78 10.33
CA LYS A 180 12.36 -17.79 9.25
C LYS A 180 13.41 -16.70 9.48
N VAL A 181 14.16 -16.40 8.43
CA VAL A 181 15.28 -15.47 8.48
C VAL A 181 14.84 -14.10 7.97
N PRO A 182 14.93 -13.05 8.80
CA PRO A 182 14.74 -11.68 8.34
C PRO A 182 16.02 -11.13 7.70
N PHE A 183 15.89 -10.13 6.83
CA PHE A 183 17.04 -9.43 6.26
C PHE A 183 16.84 -7.92 6.21
N GLY A 184 17.92 -7.15 6.25
CA GLY A 184 17.92 -5.70 6.07
C GLY A 184 19.04 -5.21 5.17
N PHE A 185 18.68 -4.52 4.08
CA PHE A 185 19.63 -3.95 3.13
C PHE A 185 19.35 -2.47 2.88
N LEU A 186 20.40 -1.65 2.90
CA LEU A 186 20.39 -0.30 2.32
C LEU A 186 21.18 -0.35 1.03
N VAL A 187 20.52 -0.19 -0.12
CA VAL A 187 21.15 -0.21 -1.44
C VAL A 187 21.36 1.23 -1.91
N ASN A 188 22.60 1.60 -2.24
CA ASN A 188 22.89 2.88 -2.88
C ASN A 188 22.50 2.81 -4.36
N ILE A 189 21.60 3.68 -4.79
CA ILE A 189 21.04 3.62 -6.14
C ILE A 189 21.70 4.61 -7.12
N LYS A 190 22.67 5.39 -6.65
CA LYS A 190 23.48 6.25 -7.52
C LYS A 190 24.67 5.48 -8.09
N ASN A 191 24.79 5.51 -9.42
CA ASN A 191 25.87 4.92 -10.20
C ASN A 191 26.97 5.94 -10.57
N ASP A 192 27.11 7.01 -9.79
CA ASP A 192 28.12 8.02 -10.07
C ASP A 192 29.40 7.62 -9.34
N LYS A 193 30.47 7.31 -10.08
CA LYS A 193 31.82 7.15 -9.50
C LYS A 193 32.34 8.49 -9.02
N THR A 194 31.73 9.03 -7.97
CA THR A 194 32.29 10.18 -7.26
C THR A 194 33.38 9.66 -6.32
N LYS A 195 34.35 10.52 -5.99
CA LYS A 195 35.38 10.20 -4.96
C LYS A 195 34.81 9.85 -3.58
N TYR A 196 33.50 10.01 -3.38
CA TYR A 196 32.80 9.74 -2.12
C TYR A 196 31.93 8.47 -2.17
N ASN A 197 31.80 7.84 -3.34
CA ASN A 197 31.07 6.58 -3.43
C ASN A 197 31.93 5.44 -2.88
N MET A 198 31.43 4.81 -1.82
CA MET A 198 32.06 3.63 -1.24
C MET A 198 31.84 2.45 -2.19
N GLU A 199 32.91 1.82 -2.66
CA GLU A 199 32.85 0.59 -3.44
C GLU A 199 32.82 -0.60 -2.49
N GLY A 200 31.88 -1.52 -2.72
CA GLY A 200 31.81 -2.74 -1.94
C GLY A 200 32.81 -3.79 -2.43
N LEU A 201 33.14 -4.75 -1.56
CA LEU A 201 34.16 -5.77 -1.84
C LEU A 201 33.57 -7.04 -2.46
N ILE A 202 32.49 -7.56 -1.86
CA ILE A 202 31.92 -8.88 -2.18
C ILE A 202 30.46 -8.72 -2.60
N ASP A 203 30.04 -9.35 -3.70
CA ASP A 203 28.62 -9.42 -4.09
C ASP A 203 27.86 -10.25 -3.06
N PHE A 204 27.06 -9.57 -2.23
CA PHE A 204 26.33 -10.24 -1.16
C PHE A 204 25.18 -11.09 -1.69
N ILE A 205 24.61 -10.72 -2.84
CA ILE A 205 23.47 -11.42 -3.42
C ILE A 205 23.97 -12.78 -3.95
N GLU A 206 25.14 -12.79 -4.58
CA GLU A 206 25.81 -14.03 -5.00
C GLU A 206 26.19 -14.90 -3.79
N TYR A 207 26.80 -14.31 -2.76
CA TYR A 207 27.13 -15.02 -1.53
C TYR A 207 25.90 -15.65 -0.88
N LEU A 208 24.80 -14.90 -0.75
CA LEU A 208 23.55 -15.39 -0.17
C LEU A 208 22.91 -16.54 -0.99
N SER A 209 23.14 -16.54 -2.31
CA SER A 209 22.64 -17.59 -3.21
C SER A 209 23.44 -18.90 -3.14
N THR A 210 24.71 -18.82 -2.74
CA THR A 210 25.67 -19.94 -2.72
C THR A 210 25.93 -20.50 -1.32
N ASP A 211 25.86 -19.65 -0.29
CA ASP A 211 26.15 -20.00 1.10
C ASP A 211 25.02 -19.56 2.05
N THR A 212 24.48 -20.52 2.78
CA THR A 212 23.39 -20.28 3.73
C THR A 212 23.80 -19.52 4.99
N SER A 213 25.09 -19.43 5.31
CA SER A 213 25.59 -18.69 6.48
C SER A 213 25.36 -17.17 6.36
N GLY A 214 25.20 -16.66 5.14
CA GLY A 214 24.75 -15.29 4.87
C GLY A 214 23.41 -14.90 5.53
N ALA A 215 22.61 -15.88 5.93
CA ALA A 215 21.34 -15.70 6.63
C ALA A 215 21.44 -15.03 8.01
N LEU A 216 22.60 -15.11 8.68
CA LEU A 216 22.68 -14.77 10.11
C LEU A 216 23.10 -13.33 10.41
N PHE A 217 23.44 -12.54 9.39
CA PHE A 217 24.11 -11.25 9.58
C PHE A 217 23.19 -10.08 9.91
N THR A 218 21.88 -10.17 9.66
CA THR A 218 20.99 -9.00 9.79
C THR A 218 19.63 -9.38 10.35
N ASP A 219 19.00 -8.48 11.09
CA ASP A 219 17.63 -8.66 11.59
C ASP A 219 16.57 -7.85 10.82
N GLY A 220 17.00 -7.00 9.88
CA GLY A 220 16.12 -6.14 9.09
C GLY A 220 15.50 -4.98 9.84
N MET A 221 15.82 -4.80 11.13
CA MET A 221 15.12 -3.88 12.01
C MET A 221 16.11 -3.00 12.79
N SER A 222 17.00 -3.61 13.56
CA SER A 222 18.04 -2.93 14.32
C SER A 222 19.41 -2.99 13.62
N SER A 223 19.54 -3.77 12.56
CA SER A 223 20.78 -4.00 11.83
C SER A 223 20.55 -4.29 10.35
N GLY A 224 21.59 -4.11 9.55
CA GLY A 224 21.56 -4.41 8.12
C GLY A 224 22.92 -4.30 7.46
N LEU A 225 22.95 -4.56 6.16
CA LEU A 225 24.11 -4.34 5.30
C LEU A 225 23.86 -3.16 4.36
N LYS A 226 24.86 -2.30 4.19
CA LYS A 226 24.89 -1.34 3.09
C LYS A 226 25.51 -2.01 1.87
N LEU A 227 24.81 -1.90 0.74
CA LEU A 227 25.24 -2.40 -0.55
C LEU A 227 25.47 -1.23 -1.49
N ASP A 228 26.50 -1.32 -2.32
CA ASP A 228 26.67 -0.40 -3.45
C ASP A 228 25.64 -0.68 -4.57
N TYR A 229 25.69 0.12 -5.64
CA TYR A 229 24.77 -0.02 -6.76
C TYR A 229 24.94 -1.34 -7.53
N GLN A 230 26.03 -2.08 -7.31
CA GLN A 230 26.29 -3.39 -7.92
C GLN A 230 25.85 -4.56 -7.02
N GLY A 231 25.49 -4.28 -5.76
CA GLY A 231 25.11 -5.31 -4.78
C GLY A 231 26.26 -5.77 -3.89
N LYS A 232 27.41 -5.08 -3.94
CA LYS A 232 28.56 -5.44 -3.12
C LYS A 232 28.48 -4.82 -1.74
N VAL A 233 28.95 -5.56 -0.74
CA VAL A 233 28.96 -5.11 0.67
C VAL A 233 29.91 -3.94 0.85
N ILE A 234 29.35 -2.80 1.27
CA ILE A 234 30.10 -1.64 1.75
C ILE A 234 30.44 -1.83 3.22
N ASN A 235 29.43 -2.04 4.08
CA ASN A 235 29.61 -2.31 5.49
C ASN A 235 28.34 -2.88 6.16
N TYR A 236 28.52 -3.39 7.38
CA TYR A 236 27.44 -3.66 8.33
C TYR A 236 27.09 -2.39 9.11
N PHE A 237 25.82 -2.25 9.48
CA PHE A 237 25.37 -1.17 10.34
C PHE A 237 24.40 -1.66 11.42
N THR A 238 24.44 -0.96 12.55
CA THR A 238 23.42 -1.03 13.59
C THR A 238 22.69 0.31 13.64
N VAL A 239 21.37 0.26 13.73
CA VAL A 239 20.51 1.42 13.91
C VAL A 239 20.77 2.01 15.29
N LYS A 240 21.36 3.20 15.31
CA LYS A 240 21.53 3.98 16.54
C LYS A 240 20.22 4.70 16.85
N LYS A 241 19.81 4.73 18.12
CA LYS A 241 18.73 5.63 18.57
C LYS A 241 19.18 7.07 18.33
N GLN A 242 18.73 7.67 17.25
CA GLN A 242 18.88 9.09 16.99
C GLN A 242 17.53 9.76 17.10
N PHE A 243 17.51 10.96 17.67
CA PHE A 243 16.37 11.85 17.55
C PHE A 243 16.24 12.24 16.09
N LEU A 244 15.16 11.82 15.45
CA LEU A 244 14.91 12.10 14.05
C LEU A 244 14.20 13.45 13.91
N ASP A 245 14.78 14.36 13.14
CA ASP A 245 14.13 15.64 12.80
C ASP A 245 12.79 15.42 12.07
N LYS A 246 12.70 14.36 11.28
CA LYS A 246 11.50 13.95 10.55
C LYS A 246 11.16 12.50 10.87
N LYS A 247 9.92 12.27 11.32
CA LYS A 247 9.41 10.91 11.59
C LYS A 247 9.18 10.15 10.27
N PRO A 248 9.80 8.97 10.08
CA PRO A 248 9.57 8.13 8.91
C PRO A 248 8.12 7.61 8.86
N TYR A 249 7.54 7.55 7.65
CA TYR A 249 6.21 6.97 7.41
C TYR A 249 6.31 5.45 7.27
N THR A 250 6.60 4.79 8.38
CA THR A 250 6.83 3.34 8.47
C THR A 250 6.30 2.78 9.80
N PRO A 251 6.12 1.45 9.93
CA PRO A 251 5.86 0.82 11.22
C PRO A 251 6.97 1.16 12.23
N ILE A 252 6.61 1.39 13.49
CA ILE A 252 7.49 1.95 14.53
C ILE A 252 8.77 1.12 14.73
N SER A 253 8.66 -0.20 14.63
CA SER A 253 9.79 -1.13 14.73
C SER A 253 10.86 -0.88 13.68
N TYR A 254 10.47 -0.40 12.50
CA TYR A 254 11.38 -0.12 11.38
C TYR A 254 11.75 1.36 11.24
N SER A 255 11.27 2.23 12.14
CA SER A 255 11.48 3.68 12.03
C SER A 255 12.97 4.06 12.02
N GLY A 256 13.79 3.43 12.86
CA GLY A 256 15.22 3.70 12.90
C GLY A 256 15.93 3.27 11.60
N PHE A 257 15.64 2.07 11.09
CA PHE A 257 16.12 1.62 9.76
C PHE A 257 15.67 2.57 8.65
N ALA A 258 14.38 2.94 8.65
CA ALA A 258 13.77 3.80 7.64
C ALA A 258 14.39 5.20 7.60
N SER A 259 14.85 5.72 8.74
CA SER A 259 15.54 7.01 8.82
C SER A 259 16.79 7.10 7.96
N MET A 260 17.45 5.97 7.74
CA MET A 260 18.66 5.86 6.91
C MET A 260 18.34 5.80 5.41
N CYS A 261 17.07 5.59 5.03
CA CYS A 261 16.61 5.46 3.64
C CYS A 261 16.38 6.84 3.00
N ARG A 262 17.45 7.62 2.84
CA ARG A 262 17.44 8.98 2.30
C ARG A 262 18.75 9.28 1.57
N GLU A 263 18.82 10.46 0.93
CA GLU A 263 20.11 10.98 0.50
C GLU A 263 20.95 11.38 1.72
N ASP A 264 22.20 10.92 1.79
CA ASP A 264 23.12 11.28 2.86
C ASP A 264 24.01 12.50 2.49
N GLU A 265 24.84 12.95 3.44
CA GLU A 265 25.74 14.10 3.25
C GLU A 265 26.77 13.91 2.13
N TYR A 266 27.04 12.66 1.76
CA TYR A 266 27.92 12.27 0.65
C TYR A 266 27.17 12.09 -0.66
N LYS A 267 25.89 12.52 -0.71
CA LYS A 267 24.98 12.39 -1.84
C LYS A 267 24.68 10.94 -2.23
N ASN A 268 24.97 9.93 -1.40
CA ASN A 268 24.50 8.57 -1.68
C ASN A 268 22.99 8.52 -1.49
N ASN A 269 22.28 7.75 -2.32
CA ASN A 269 20.82 7.65 -2.24
C ASN A 269 20.41 6.24 -1.81
N TRP A 270 19.96 6.09 -0.58
CA TRP A 270 19.71 4.79 0.04
C TRP A 270 18.25 4.36 -0.10
N VAL A 271 18.04 3.20 -0.72
CA VAL A 271 16.76 2.49 -0.72
C VAL A 271 16.85 1.31 0.24
N GLY A 272 15.90 1.23 1.17
CA GLY A 272 15.77 0.16 2.14
C GLY A 272 14.98 -1.03 1.59
N ILE A 273 15.51 -2.23 1.75
CA ILE A 273 14.83 -3.48 1.42
C ILE A 273 14.91 -4.40 2.64
N VAL A 274 13.76 -4.83 3.13
CA VAL A 274 13.67 -5.64 4.35
C VAL A 274 12.85 -6.89 4.08
N LEU A 275 13.39 -8.08 4.37
CA LEU A 275 12.60 -9.30 4.47
C LEU A 275 12.19 -9.51 5.93
N MET A 276 10.89 -9.63 6.19
CA MET A 276 10.36 -9.93 7.51
C MET A 276 10.29 -11.45 7.74
N LYS A 277 10.28 -11.88 9.01
CA LYS A 277 10.10 -13.28 9.40
C LYS A 277 8.84 -13.94 8.83
N ASN A 278 7.80 -13.16 8.55
CA ASN A 278 6.56 -13.67 7.95
C ASN A 278 6.62 -13.80 6.40
N GLY A 279 7.80 -13.62 5.79
CA GLY A 279 8.00 -13.70 4.34
C GLY A 279 7.62 -12.43 3.56
N THR A 280 7.23 -11.36 4.25
CA THR A 280 6.90 -10.08 3.63
C THR A 280 8.18 -9.31 3.28
N ILE A 281 8.30 -8.84 2.04
CA ILE A 281 9.38 -7.93 1.63
C ILE A 281 8.85 -6.50 1.67
N MET A 282 9.50 -5.62 2.43
CA MET A 282 9.20 -4.18 2.50
C MET A 282 10.23 -3.40 1.69
N ILE A 283 9.76 -2.38 0.97
CA ILE A 283 10.62 -1.42 0.28
C ILE A 283 10.38 -0.04 0.89
N ILE A 284 11.44 0.56 1.40
CA ILE A 284 11.44 1.86 2.06
C ILE A 284 12.28 2.82 1.22
N LYS A 285 11.72 3.96 0.85
CA LYS A 285 12.41 4.99 0.06
C LYS A 285 12.01 6.34 0.57
N ASN A 286 12.97 7.27 0.69
CA ASN A 286 12.74 8.61 1.23
C ASN A 286 12.06 8.59 2.61
N GLN A 287 12.47 7.65 3.47
CA GLN A 287 11.92 7.43 4.82
C GLN A 287 10.42 7.08 4.85
N GLU A 288 9.85 6.58 3.74
CA GLU A 288 8.47 6.10 3.67
C GLU A 288 8.43 4.65 3.17
N LEU A 289 7.56 3.85 3.79
CA LEU A 289 7.21 2.54 3.27
C LEU A 289 6.31 2.74 2.06
N ILE A 290 6.82 2.40 0.88
CA ILE A 290 6.15 2.68 -0.40
C ILE A 290 5.54 1.41 -1.02
N LEU A 291 6.14 0.27 -0.75
CA LEU A 291 5.87 -0.98 -1.44
C LEU A 291 6.06 -2.16 -0.51
N THR A 292 5.26 -3.19 -0.71
CA THR A 292 5.41 -4.44 0.03
C THR A 292 5.03 -5.63 -0.85
N LYS A 293 5.86 -6.68 -0.87
CA LYS A 293 5.56 -7.96 -1.52
C LYS A 293 5.10 -8.95 -0.47
N LYS A 294 3.86 -9.43 -0.56
CA LYS A 294 3.27 -10.49 0.30
C LYS A 294 2.71 -11.58 -0.59
N ASN A 295 3.05 -12.85 -0.34
CA ASN A 295 2.56 -13.99 -1.13
C ASN A 295 2.71 -13.78 -2.66
N ASN A 296 3.88 -13.28 -3.10
CA ASN A 296 4.18 -12.94 -4.49
C ASN A 296 3.22 -11.92 -5.14
N LYS A 297 2.59 -11.07 -4.33
CA LYS A 297 1.79 -9.93 -4.78
C LYS A 297 2.36 -8.65 -4.21
N TRP A 298 2.39 -7.62 -5.03
CA TRP A 298 2.83 -6.29 -4.66
C TRP A 298 1.66 -5.46 -4.16
N TYR A 299 1.90 -4.73 -3.07
CA TYR A 299 0.96 -3.84 -2.42
C TYR A 299 1.61 -2.47 -2.31
N PHE A 300 0.88 -1.44 -2.70
CA PHE A 300 1.30 -0.05 -2.55
C PHE A 300 0.83 0.49 -1.22
N VAL A 301 1.76 1.04 -0.46
CA VAL A 301 1.46 1.64 0.84
C VAL A 301 1.35 3.14 0.62
N LYS A 302 0.12 3.66 0.70
CA LYS A 302 -0.18 5.09 0.48
C LYS A 302 -0.49 5.77 1.79
N SER A 303 0.54 5.96 2.60
CA SER A 303 0.41 6.55 3.93
C SER A 303 -0.16 7.97 3.87
N HIS A 304 0.21 8.75 2.85
CA HIS A 304 -0.34 10.08 2.61
C HIS A 304 -1.87 10.07 2.39
N LEU A 305 -2.39 9.16 1.57
CA LEU A 305 -3.81 9.09 1.25
C LEU A 305 -4.62 8.64 2.47
N MET A 306 -4.09 7.67 3.21
CA MET A 306 -4.65 7.25 4.49
C MET A 306 -4.73 8.41 5.48
N LYS A 307 -3.63 9.15 5.65
CA LYS A 307 -3.59 10.36 6.48
C LYS A 307 -4.58 11.41 6.00
N GLU A 308 -4.69 11.66 4.70
CA GLU A 308 -5.60 12.66 4.12
C GLU A 308 -7.06 12.32 4.39
N ILE A 309 -7.45 11.05 4.25
CA ILE A 309 -8.81 10.58 4.57
C ILE A 309 -9.13 10.83 6.04
N ILE A 310 -8.22 10.47 6.94
CA ILE A 310 -8.38 10.68 8.38
C ILE A 310 -8.43 12.17 8.72
N PHE A 311 -7.52 12.97 8.16
CA PHE A 311 -7.45 14.41 8.33
C PHE A 311 -8.75 15.09 7.92
N ASN A 312 -9.24 14.80 6.71
CA ASN A 312 -10.48 15.38 6.19
C ASN A 312 -11.70 14.95 7.02
N PHE A 313 -11.72 13.72 7.51
CA PHE A 313 -12.78 13.28 8.41
C PHE A 313 -12.78 14.07 9.73
N ILE A 314 -11.64 14.13 10.42
CA ILE A 314 -11.51 14.84 11.70
C ILE A 314 -11.86 16.32 11.51
N LYS A 315 -11.27 16.98 10.51
CA LYS A 315 -11.50 18.41 10.22
C LYS A 315 -12.99 18.76 10.06
N ASN A 316 -13.79 17.85 9.51
CA ASN A 316 -15.22 18.09 9.28
C ASN A 316 -16.11 17.61 10.44
N SER A 317 -15.52 16.97 11.47
CA SER A 317 -16.27 16.30 12.53
C SER A 317 -15.91 16.78 13.94
N SER A 318 -14.86 17.59 14.08
CA SER A 318 -14.37 18.10 15.35
C SER A 318 -14.70 19.57 15.52
N ALA A 319 -14.80 20.01 16.78
CA ALA A 319 -14.79 21.43 17.13
C ALA A 319 -13.38 22.04 17.07
N LEU A 320 -12.34 21.22 16.87
CA LEU A 320 -10.95 21.67 16.76
C LEU A 320 -10.77 22.59 15.54
N THR A 321 -10.36 23.83 15.79
CA THR A 321 -9.95 24.78 14.75
C THR A 321 -8.46 24.68 14.41
N ASP A 322 -7.66 24.12 15.32
CA ASP A 322 -6.21 23.96 15.11
C ASP A 322 -5.89 22.84 14.12
N ARG A 323 -5.60 23.28 12.89
CA ARG A 323 -5.19 22.44 11.77
C ARG A 323 -3.90 21.65 12.06
N SER A 324 -3.01 22.18 12.90
CA SER A 324 -1.74 21.51 13.28
C SER A 324 -2.02 20.25 14.09
N ASN A 325 -2.84 20.34 15.13
CA ASN A 325 -3.24 19.20 15.95
C ASN A 325 -4.02 18.15 15.16
N ILE A 326 -4.94 18.57 14.27
CA ILE A 326 -5.64 17.64 13.38
C ILE A 326 -4.66 16.87 12.49
N ASN A 327 -3.67 17.56 11.93
CA ASN A 327 -2.63 16.95 11.10
C ASN A 327 -1.78 15.95 11.89
N LYS A 328 -1.34 16.31 13.11
CA LYS A 328 -0.58 15.40 13.99
C LYS A 328 -1.40 14.16 14.35
N MET A 329 -2.71 14.32 14.58
CA MET A 329 -3.59 13.21 14.96
C MET A 329 -3.80 12.25 13.78
N ALA A 330 -4.07 12.78 12.60
CA ALA A 330 -4.20 11.99 11.39
C ALA A 330 -2.91 11.25 11.04
N GLU A 331 -1.75 11.89 11.19
CA GLU A 331 -0.44 11.26 11.01
C GLU A 331 -0.21 10.13 12.02
N LYS A 332 -0.47 10.37 13.31
CA LYS A 332 -0.31 9.37 14.36
C LYS A 332 -1.22 8.15 14.14
N LEU A 333 -2.46 8.36 13.72
CA LEU A 333 -3.39 7.28 13.37
C LEU A 333 -2.93 6.49 12.13
N ALA A 334 -2.50 7.18 11.06
CA ALA A 334 -1.98 6.53 9.86
C ALA A 334 -0.77 5.64 10.19
N LEU A 335 0.14 6.15 11.01
CA LEU A 335 1.31 5.42 11.52
C LEU A 335 0.92 4.22 12.40
N LEU A 336 -0.07 4.39 13.28
CA LEU A 336 -0.59 3.32 14.13
C LEU A 336 -1.26 2.20 13.31
N ILE A 337 -1.91 2.54 12.20
CA ILE A 337 -2.48 1.54 11.27
C ILE A 337 -1.36 0.68 10.65
N LEU A 338 -0.24 1.31 10.24
CA LEU A 338 0.92 0.58 9.74
C LEU A 338 1.52 -0.33 10.82
N ASP A 339 1.60 0.13 12.05
CA ASP A 339 2.11 -0.67 13.16
C ASP A 339 1.38 -2.00 13.31
N ILE A 340 0.05 -1.93 13.44
CA ILE A 340 -0.78 -3.12 13.63
C ILE A 340 -0.80 -4.00 12.38
N SER A 341 -0.85 -3.39 11.20
CA SER A 341 -0.86 -4.11 9.92
C SER A 341 0.38 -4.99 9.73
N TYR A 342 1.55 -4.47 10.10
CA TYR A 342 2.84 -5.17 9.92
C TYR A 342 3.18 -6.09 11.08
N LEU A 343 2.63 -5.86 12.28
CA LEU A 343 2.69 -6.81 13.39
C LEU A 343 1.73 -8.00 13.26
N ARG A 344 0.78 -7.96 12.32
CA ARG A 344 -0.21 -9.04 12.09
C ARG A 344 -1.15 -9.31 13.29
N LYS A 345 -1.33 -8.34 14.18
CA LYS A 345 -2.19 -8.49 15.37
C LYS A 345 -3.68 -8.26 15.09
N GLY A 346 -4.01 -7.55 14.01
CA GLY A 346 -5.36 -7.06 13.77
C GLY A 346 -5.75 -5.93 14.74
N GLY A 347 -6.75 -5.13 14.39
CA GLY A 347 -7.17 -4.00 15.21
C GLY A 347 -8.44 -3.34 14.70
N CYS A 348 -9.15 -2.63 15.58
CA CYS A 348 -10.36 -1.90 15.24
C CYS A 348 -10.30 -0.50 15.85
N ILE A 349 -10.42 0.54 15.03
CA ILE A 349 -10.42 1.94 15.46
C ILE A 349 -11.77 2.57 15.14
N GLY A 350 -12.31 3.35 16.08
CA GLY A 350 -13.46 4.22 15.85
C GLY A 350 -13.09 5.68 16.12
N ILE A 351 -13.38 6.57 15.17
CA ILE A 351 -13.35 8.02 15.37
C ILE A 351 -14.78 8.53 15.28
N VAL A 352 -15.31 9.01 16.39
CA VAL A 352 -16.74 9.33 16.54
C VAL A 352 -16.95 10.83 16.42
N THR A 353 -18.04 11.25 15.77
CA THR A 353 -18.41 12.67 15.74
C THR A 353 -18.96 13.11 17.09
N ASP A 354 -18.82 14.39 17.43
CA ASP A 354 -19.30 14.91 18.72
C ASP A 354 -20.81 14.69 18.91
N GLU A 355 -21.60 14.85 17.84
CA GLU A 355 -23.05 14.62 17.83
C GLU A 355 -23.44 13.18 18.19
N MET A 356 -22.65 12.19 17.73
CA MET A 356 -22.99 10.78 17.86
C MET A 356 -22.39 10.11 19.09
N LYS A 357 -21.54 10.84 19.84
CA LYS A 357 -20.77 10.33 20.99
C LYS A 357 -21.66 9.69 22.05
N ASN A 358 -22.67 10.42 22.55
CA ASN A 358 -23.56 9.92 23.60
C ASN A 358 -24.36 8.69 23.13
N THR A 359 -24.85 8.71 21.88
CA THR A 359 -25.57 7.56 21.32
C THR A 359 -24.67 6.32 21.28
N LEU A 360 -23.41 6.46 20.90
CA LEU A 360 -22.45 5.36 20.89
C LEU A 360 -22.19 4.84 22.32
N THR A 361 -21.86 5.74 23.25
CA THR A 361 -21.52 5.35 24.62
C THR A 361 -22.68 4.67 25.31
N ASP A 362 -23.90 5.20 25.19
CA ASP A 362 -25.02 4.70 26.00
C ASP A 362 -25.56 3.36 25.50
N LYS A 363 -25.55 3.16 24.17
CA LYS A 363 -26.19 2.01 23.53
C LYS A 363 -25.22 0.92 23.06
N TYR A 364 -23.99 1.27 22.68
CA TYR A 364 -23.11 0.35 21.95
C TYR A 364 -21.77 0.04 22.62
N CYS A 365 -21.31 0.86 23.57
CA CYS A 365 -20.09 0.59 24.34
C CYS A 365 -20.15 1.01 25.83
N ASN A 366 -21.34 1.09 26.43
CA ASN A 366 -21.56 1.58 27.79
C ASN A 366 -20.68 0.87 28.84
N ASN A 367 -20.59 -0.46 28.71
CA ASN A 367 -19.81 -1.34 29.59
C ASN A 367 -18.29 -1.15 29.50
N ASP A 368 -17.81 -0.46 28.48
CA ASP A 368 -16.39 -0.23 28.20
C ASP A 368 -16.03 1.27 28.14
N TYR A 369 -16.98 2.15 28.47
CA TYR A 369 -16.75 3.60 28.47
C TYR A 369 -15.83 3.99 29.62
N LEU A 370 -14.69 4.62 29.32
CA LEU A 370 -13.67 4.92 30.33
C LEU A 370 -14.18 5.89 31.40
N LYS A 371 -15.05 6.86 31.09
CA LYS A 371 -15.56 7.77 32.13
C LYS A 371 -16.62 7.16 33.06
N ASN A 372 -17.09 5.95 32.79
CA ASN A 372 -18.13 5.33 33.60
C ASN A 372 -17.60 4.98 35.01
N GLN A 373 -18.37 5.30 36.06
CA GLN A 373 -17.91 5.19 37.46
C GLN A 373 -17.85 3.74 37.98
N ASN A 374 -18.56 2.80 37.35
CA ASN A 374 -18.48 1.36 37.65
C ASN A 374 -17.24 0.73 37.01
N THR A 375 -16.06 1.21 37.37
CA THR A 375 -14.81 0.82 36.72
C THR A 375 -14.40 -0.61 37.07
N LYS A 376 -14.53 -1.50 36.10
CA LYS A 376 -13.81 -2.77 36.05
C LYS A 376 -12.31 -2.52 36.14
N PHE A 377 -11.56 -3.46 36.73
CA PHE A 377 -10.09 -3.37 36.90
C PHE A 377 -9.35 -2.99 35.60
N LYS A 378 -9.77 -3.54 34.46
CA LYS A 378 -9.26 -3.19 33.12
C LYS A 378 -9.28 -1.68 32.83
N HIS A 379 -10.36 -0.98 33.20
CA HIS A 379 -10.49 0.45 32.93
C HIS A 379 -9.56 1.28 33.80
N LEU A 380 -9.43 0.90 35.08
CA LEU A 380 -8.48 1.55 35.99
C LEU A 380 -7.06 1.42 35.45
N PHE A 381 -6.66 0.20 35.05
CA PHE A 381 -5.35 -0.02 34.45
C PHE A 381 -5.13 0.86 33.20
N ILE A 382 -6.07 0.87 32.25
CA ILE A 382 -5.97 1.69 31.03
C ILE A 382 -5.87 3.18 31.39
N LYS A 383 -6.69 3.66 32.32
CA LYS A 383 -6.63 5.06 32.77
C LYS A 383 -5.27 5.41 33.35
N SER A 384 -4.75 4.57 34.23
CA SER A 384 -3.44 4.76 34.88
C SER A 384 -2.29 4.78 33.87
N VAL A 385 -2.24 3.84 32.92
CA VAL A 385 -1.12 3.80 31.96
C VAL A 385 -1.18 4.91 30.90
N THR A 386 -2.37 5.44 30.63
CA THR A 386 -2.56 6.53 29.66
C THR A 386 -2.53 7.92 30.27
N ASN A 387 -2.57 8.06 31.60
CA ASN A 387 -2.90 9.30 32.32
C ASN A 387 -4.16 9.96 31.75
N TYR A 388 -5.23 9.17 31.65
CA TYR A 388 -6.46 9.49 30.91
C TYR A 388 -7.05 10.89 31.18
N ASP A 389 -7.00 11.37 32.43
CA ASP A 389 -7.60 12.66 32.81
C ASP A 389 -6.75 13.87 32.38
N GLU A 390 -5.46 13.67 32.12
CA GLU A 390 -4.50 14.72 31.74
C GLU A 390 -4.11 14.67 30.27
N HIS A 391 -4.13 13.49 29.65
CA HIS A 391 -3.61 13.24 28.32
C HIS A 391 -4.70 12.96 27.29
N LYS A 392 -4.56 13.58 26.12
CA LYS A 392 -5.32 13.23 24.92
C LYS A 392 -4.58 12.19 24.10
N PHE A 393 -5.25 11.67 23.08
CA PHE A 393 -4.67 10.71 22.13
C PHE A 393 -3.31 11.14 21.58
N LEU A 394 -3.09 12.44 21.37
CA LEU A 394 -1.82 12.98 20.88
C LEU A 394 -0.67 12.83 21.88
N ASP A 395 -0.95 12.77 23.17
CA ASP A 395 0.04 12.74 24.25
C ASP A 395 0.45 11.31 24.63
N ILE A 396 -0.42 10.32 24.36
CA ILE A 396 -0.15 8.89 24.66
C ILE A 396 0.98 8.33 23.78
N ASP A 397 1.97 7.64 24.33
CA ASP A 397 3.06 7.06 23.53
C ASP A 397 2.55 6.12 22.41
N ARG A 398 3.22 6.14 21.25
CA ARG A 398 2.81 5.33 20.08
C ARG A 398 2.92 3.83 20.34
N ASN A 399 3.88 3.36 21.14
CA ASN A 399 3.97 1.95 21.51
C ASN A 399 2.82 1.55 22.43
N LEU A 400 2.48 2.41 23.40
CA LEU A 400 1.33 2.16 24.27
C LEU A 400 0.02 2.11 23.46
N LEU A 401 -0.18 3.02 22.50
CA LEU A 401 -1.34 2.97 21.60
C LEU A 401 -1.37 1.70 20.74
N GLN A 402 -0.21 1.22 20.30
CA GLN A 402 -0.10 -0.04 19.57
C GLN A 402 -0.55 -1.22 20.45
N ASP A 403 -0.15 -1.25 21.73
CA ASP A 403 -0.56 -2.28 22.67
C ASP A 403 -2.06 -2.20 22.97
N LEU A 404 -2.59 -1.01 23.23
CA LEU A 404 -4.02 -0.78 23.46
C LEU A 404 -4.88 -1.20 22.26
N LEU A 405 -4.42 -0.91 21.04
CA LEU A 405 -5.13 -1.31 19.81
C LEU A 405 -5.00 -2.80 19.47
N SER A 406 -3.97 -3.47 20.02
CA SER A 406 -3.77 -4.90 19.89
C SER A 406 -4.66 -5.72 20.83
N MET A 407 -5.30 -5.07 21.82
CA MET A 407 -6.26 -5.73 22.70
C MET A 407 -7.52 -6.16 21.91
N ASP A 408 -8.16 -7.23 22.36
CA ASP A 408 -9.46 -7.62 21.82
C ASP A 408 -10.49 -6.50 21.99
N GLY A 409 -11.19 -6.20 20.89
CA GLY A 409 -12.18 -5.13 20.81
C GLY A 409 -11.71 -3.93 19.98
N ALA A 410 -12.30 -2.76 20.26
CA ALA A 410 -12.03 -1.52 19.54
C ALA A 410 -11.36 -0.47 20.43
N LEU A 411 -10.48 0.32 19.82
CA LEU A 411 -10.00 1.60 20.33
C LEU A 411 -10.91 2.69 19.76
N VAL A 412 -11.61 3.44 20.61
CA VAL A 412 -12.53 4.49 20.16
C VAL A 412 -12.14 5.82 20.77
N MET A 413 -12.12 6.86 19.95
CA MET A 413 -11.88 8.24 20.33
C MET A 413 -12.93 9.16 19.70
N ASP A 414 -13.14 10.33 20.29
CA ASP A 414 -13.86 11.41 19.61
C ASP A 414 -12.95 12.15 18.60
N ALA A 415 -13.58 12.93 17.74
CA ALA A 415 -12.86 13.73 16.75
C ALA A 415 -11.97 14.84 17.38
N ASN A 416 -12.13 15.12 18.68
CA ASN A 416 -11.29 16.06 19.43
C ASN A 416 -10.06 15.39 20.06
N GLY A 417 -9.88 14.08 19.85
CA GLY A 417 -8.74 13.31 20.33
C GLY A 417 -8.87 12.81 21.76
N SER A 418 -10.06 12.88 22.37
CA SER A 418 -10.30 12.28 23.68
C SER A 418 -10.56 10.79 23.52
N LEU A 419 -9.87 9.96 24.29
CA LEU A 419 -10.11 8.53 24.30
C LEU A 419 -11.49 8.25 24.93
N ILE A 420 -12.30 7.40 24.30
CA ILE A 420 -13.62 6.99 24.78
C ILE A 420 -13.51 5.60 25.41
N CYS A 421 -12.93 4.65 24.68
CA CYS A 421 -12.71 3.29 25.16
C CYS A 421 -11.53 2.62 24.48
N ALA A 422 -10.97 1.59 25.13
CA ALA A 422 -9.90 0.75 24.59
C ALA A 422 -10.19 -0.72 24.88
N GLY A 423 -10.07 -1.56 23.86
CA GLY A 423 -10.50 -2.96 23.89
C GLY A 423 -12.00 -3.13 24.12
N ALA A 424 -12.83 -2.26 23.54
CA ALA A 424 -14.28 -2.30 23.75
C ALA A 424 -14.99 -3.33 22.85
N ILE A 425 -15.97 -4.04 23.39
CA ILE A 425 -16.84 -4.92 22.60
C ILE A 425 -17.99 -4.07 22.05
N ILE A 426 -17.90 -3.74 20.76
CA ILE A 426 -18.93 -2.92 20.09
C ILE A 426 -20.15 -3.79 19.80
N LYS A 427 -21.28 -3.45 20.43
CA LYS A 427 -22.57 -4.09 20.13
C LYS A 427 -22.97 -3.82 18.68
N VAL A 428 -23.46 -4.83 17.98
CA VAL A 428 -23.94 -4.73 16.60
C VAL A 428 -25.45 -5.02 16.56
N ASP A 429 -26.21 -4.26 15.77
CA ASP A 429 -27.69 -4.31 15.76
C ASP A 429 -28.27 -5.59 15.11
N GLY A 430 -27.44 -6.54 14.67
CA GLY A 430 -27.86 -7.82 14.09
C GLY A 430 -26.70 -8.79 13.93
N GLY A 431 -26.99 -10.09 13.78
CA GLY A 431 -25.99 -11.11 13.45
C GLY A 431 -25.30 -10.77 12.13
N SER A 432 -23.98 -10.85 12.09
CA SER A 432 -23.21 -10.64 10.85
C SER A 432 -22.67 -11.96 10.34
N ASP A 433 -22.95 -12.27 9.08
CA ASP A 433 -22.28 -13.37 8.34
C ASP A 433 -20.79 -13.05 8.05
N GLU A 434 -20.35 -11.84 8.40
CA GLU A 434 -18.97 -11.36 8.28
C GLU A 434 -18.24 -11.44 9.62
N GLY A 435 -16.91 -11.60 9.62
CA GLY A 435 -16.12 -11.69 10.85
C GLY A 435 -16.29 -10.47 11.78
N GLY A 436 -16.30 -10.70 13.10
CA GLY A 436 -16.71 -9.72 14.12
C GLY A 436 -16.01 -8.36 14.06
N ARG A 437 -14.71 -8.32 13.73
CA ARG A 437 -13.96 -7.06 13.56
C ARG A 437 -14.49 -6.20 12.41
N THR A 438 -14.96 -6.84 11.33
CA THR A 438 -15.61 -6.16 10.20
C THR A 438 -16.94 -5.56 10.63
N ALA A 439 -17.75 -6.32 11.37
CA ALA A 439 -19.04 -5.86 11.87
C ALA A 439 -18.88 -4.66 12.82
N ALA A 440 -17.92 -4.72 13.75
CA ALA A 440 -17.61 -3.62 14.65
C ALA A 440 -17.17 -2.35 13.90
N ALA A 441 -16.25 -2.46 12.94
CA ALA A 441 -15.79 -1.31 12.15
C ALA A 441 -16.92 -0.69 11.32
N LYS A 442 -17.80 -1.51 10.73
CA LYS A 442 -18.98 -1.01 10.01
C LYS A 442 -19.97 -0.32 10.94
N GLN A 443 -20.19 -0.86 12.13
CA GLN A 443 -21.04 -0.24 13.15
C GLN A 443 -20.46 1.11 13.60
N LEU A 444 -19.17 1.19 13.92
CA LEU A 444 -18.49 2.44 14.25
C LEU A 444 -18.57 3.45 13.10
N GLY A 445 -18.48 3.00 11.85
CA GLY A 445 -18.69 3.83 10.66
C GLY A 445 -20.06 4.50 10.59
N LYS A 446 -21.11 4.00 11.26
CA LYS A 446 -22.41 4.67 11.35
C LYS A 446 -22.38 5.93 12.22
N PHE A 447 -21.46 5.99 13.19
CA PHE A 447 -21.28 7.08 14.16
C PHE A 447 -20.11 8.01 13.81
N GLY A 448 -19.33 7.67 12.78
CA GLY A 448 -18.17 8.43 12.36
C GLY A 448 -17.32 7.66 11.35
N LEU A 449 -16.03 7.45 11.66
CA LEU A 449 -15.09 6.69 10.85
C LEU A 449 -14.69 5.41 11.59
N GLY A 450 -15.07 4.26 11.05
CA GLY A 450 -14.65 2.95 11.52
C GLY A 450 -13.52 2.40 10.66
N ILE A 451 -12.46 1.91 11.30
CA ILE A 451 -11.27 1.40 10.62
C ILE A 451 -11.03 -0.03 11.09
N LYS A 452 -11.02 -0.96 10.14
CA LYS A 452 -10.64 -2.35 10.37
C LYS A 452 -9.19 -2.53 9.93
N ILE A 453 -8.42 -3.21 10.77
CA ILE A 453 -7.10 -3.76 10.44
C ILE A 453 -7.18 -5.27 10.65
N SER A 454 -6.84 -6.03 9.63
CA SER A 454 -6.89 -7.48 9.61
C SER A 454 -5.54 -8.08 10.02
N GLU A 455 -5.55 -9.29 10.55
CA GLU A 455 -4.33 -10.05 10.91
C GLU A 455 -3.50 -10.39 9.66
N ASP A 456 -4.14 -10.49 8.49
CA ASP A 456 -3.45 -10.58 7.20
C ASP A 456 -2.82 -9.25 6.74
N GLY A 457 -2.91 -8.20 7.57
CA GLY A 457 -2.37 -6.85 7.40
C GLY A 457 -3.15 -5.95 6.44
N ASN A 458 -4.27 -6.39 5.87
CA ASN A 458 -5.12 -5.52 5.09
C ASN A 458 -5.92 -4.59 6.01
N PHE A 459 -6.27 -3.40 5.52
CA PHE A 459 -7.06 -2.45 6.29
C PHE A 459 -8.12 -1.75 5.44
N SER A 460 -9.22 -1.35 6.08
CA SER A 460 -10.42 -0.83 5.43
C SER A 460 -11.08 0.26 6.28
N PHE A 461 -11.64 1.27 5.63
CA PHE A 461 -12.30 2.41 6.25
C PHE A 461 -13.76 2.45 5.87
N TYR A 462 -14.62 2.67 6.87
CA TYR A 462 -16.06 2.72 6.74
C TYR A 462 -16.58 4.03 7.33
N LYS A 463 -17.50 4.69 6.63
CA LYS A 463 -18.22 5.87 7.14
C LYS A 463 -19.71 5.76 6.85
N LYS A 464 -20.52 6.64 7.43
CA LYS A 464 -21.97 6.66 7.23
C LYS A 464 -22.30 6.89 5.75
N ASN A 465 -23.16 6.06 5.19
CA ASN A 465 -23.67 6.25 3.84
C ASN A 465 -24.97 7.06 3.90
N VAL A 466 -24.93 8.28 3.36
CA VAL A 466 -26.09 9.18 3.36
C VAL A 466 -27.13 8.78 2.28
N LYS A 467 -26.75 7.93 1.31
CA LYS A 467 -27.58 7.57 0.13
C LYS A 467 -28.23 6.18 0.18
N ASN A 468 -27.76 5.26 1.02
CA ASN A 468 -28.29 3.88 1.10
C ASN A 468 -28.79 3.52 2.50
N LYS A 469 -29.85 2.69 2.57
CA LYS A 469 -30.43 2.12 3.80
C LYS A 469 -29.47 1.22 4.61
N VAL A 470 -28.30 0.86 4.07
CA VAL A 470 -27.30 -0.02 4.72
C VAL A 470 -26.52 0.71 5.85
N GLY A 471 -26.67 2.03 5.98
CA GLY A 471 -26.15 2.82 7.09
C GLY A 471 -24.64 3.13 7.04
N TYR A 472 -23.85 2.46 6.20
CA TYR A 472 -22.41 2.70 6.01
C TYR A 472 -21.93 2.50 4.55
N GLU A 473 -20.75 3.03 4.21
CA GLU A 473 -20.03 2.82 2.95
C GLU A 473 -18.53 2.59 3.16
N LEU A 474 -17.93 1.75 2.32
CA LEU A 474 -16.48 1.55 2.23
C LEU A 474 -15.85 2.72 1.47
N VAL A 475 -15.00 3.50 2.15
CA VAL A 475 -14.35 4.69 1.56
C VAL A 475 -12.90 4.43 1.15
N TYR A 476 -12.25 3.46 1.78
CA TYR A 476 -10.90 3.05 1.45
C TYR A 476 -10.68 1.61 1.82
N GLU A 477 -9.92 0.90 1.00
CA GLU A 477 -9.40 -0.43 1.28
C GLU A 477 -7.97 -0.48 0.77
N SER A 478 -7.04 -1.02 1.56
CA SER A 478 -5.70 -1.34 1.07
C SER A 478 -5.84 -2.31 -0.10
N LEU A 479 -5.51 -1.86 -1.31
CA LEU A 479 -5.75 -2.59 -2.56
C LEU A 479 -5.02 -3.96 -2.56
N LYS A 480 -5.64 -4.96 -3.20
CA LYS A 480 -5.13 -6.34 -3.40
C LYS A 480 -4.38 -6.55 -4.72
#